data_AF-A0A9P9SCD8-F1
#
_entry.id   AF-A0A9P9SCD8-F1
#
_cell.length_a   1.000
_cell.length_b   1.000
_cell.length_c   1.000
_cell.angle_alpha   90.00
_cell.angle_beta   90.00
_cell.angle_gamma   90.00
#
_symmetry.space_group_name_H-M   'P 1'
#
loop_
_entity.id
_entity.type
_entity.pdbx_description
1 polymer ?
#
loop_
_entity_poly.entity_id
_entity_poly.type
_entity_poly.pdbx_seq_one_letter_code
_entity_poly.pdbx_strand_id
1 'polypeptide(L)'
;SVLPSANFRDNTKMVSAYTTPEDVKMAEKQRNYKSLPPAKQQEQDKWAQQKLIMYDNTCPMGFGFVPHYQVGYEGYRCQGGTHLVTHELLAEGKGGLYTI
;
A
#
# COMPACT_ATOMS: atom_id res chain seq x y z
N SER A 1 22.24 24.65 -4.22
CA SER A 1 21.96 23.21 -4.10
C SER A 1 23.11 22.57 -3.35
N VAL A 2 22.88 22.01 -2.17
CA VAL A 2 23.93 21.38 -1.35
C VAL A 2 23.87 19.90 -1.62
N LEU A 3 24.90 19.35 -2.27
CA LEU A 3 24.99 17.90 -2.51
C LEU A 3 25.38 17.19 -1.20
N PRO A 4 24.91 15.95 -0.98
CA PRO A 4 25.35 15.16 0.15
C PRO A 4 26.87 14.97 0.16
N SER A 5 27.45 14.89 1.36
CA SER A 5 28.87 14.59 1.56
C SER A 5 29.25 13.28 0.86
N ALA A 6 30.49 13.19 0.35
CA ALA A 6 31.05 11.98 -0.26
C ALA A 6 31.05 10.75 0.68
N ASN A 7 30.83 10.96 1.98
CA ASN A 7 30.72 9.92 3.00
C ASN A 7 29.25 9.56 3.37
N PHE A 8 28.25 10.15 2.71
CA PHE A 8 26.85 9.81 2.95
C PHE A 8 26.56 8.43 2.34
N ARG A 9 26.59 7.41 3.19
CA ARG A 9 26.06 6.08 2.87
C ARG A 9 24.63 6.02 3.37
N ASP A 10 23.67 6.14 2.45
CA ASP A 10 22.27 5.85 2.76
C ASP A 10 22.10 4.34 2.90
N ASN A 11 22.31 3.84 4.12
CA ASN A 11 22.06 2.45 4.49
C ASN A 11 20.60 2.24 4.91
N THR A 12 19.72 3.21 4.70
CA THR A 12 18.32 3.15 5.11
C THR A 12 17.57 2.29 4.10
N LYS A 13 17.72 0.97 4.22
CA LYS A 13 16.82 0.04 3.54
C LYS A 13 15.44 0.26 4.15
N MET A 14 14.55 0.96 3.45
CA MET A 14 13.16 1.16 3.87
C MET A 14 12.54 -0.19 4.20
N VAL A 15 12.42 -0.47 5.50
CA VAL A 15 11.87 -1.72 6.02
C VAL A 15 10.35 -1.63 5.94
N SER A 16 9.70 -2.73 5.55
CA SER A 16 8.24 -2.80 5.55
C SER A 16 7.68 -2.53 6.95
N ALA A 17 6.55 -1.82 7.04
CA ALA A 17 5.81 -1.65 8.28
C ALA A 17 5.12 -2.93 8.76
N TYR A 18 5.09 -3.98 7.93
CA TYR A 18 4.52 -5.29 8.24
C TYR A 18 5.53 -6.15 9.01
N THR A 19 5.47 -6.10 10.33
CA THR A 19 6.40 -6.80 11.23
C THR A 19 5.85 -8.10 11.81
N THR A 20 4.54 -8.33 11.72
CA THR A 20 3.90 -9.56 12.21
C THR A 20 3.93 -10.65 11.13
N PRO A 21 4.08 -11.94 11.48
CA PRO A 21 4.01 -13.03 10.51
C PRO A 21 2.70 -13.05 9.70
N GLU A 22 1.60 -12.64 10.33
CA GLU A 22 0.29 -12.52 9.70
C GLU A 22 0.27 -11.43 8.63
N ASP A 23 0.79 -10.23 8.94
CA ASP A 23 0.85 -9.14 7.97
C ASP A 23 1.77 -9.47 6.78
N VAL A 24 2.90 -10.14 7.04
CA VAL A 24 3.79 -10.59 5.96
C VAL A 24 3.06 -11.56 5.02
N LYS A 25 2.33 -12.55 5.56
CA LYS A 25 1.54 -13.48 4.74
C LYS A 25 0.43 -12.78 3.94
N MET A 26 -0.25 -11.80 4.54
CA MET A 26 -1.30 -11.05 3.84
C MET A 26 -0.73 -10.15 2.75
N ALA A 27 0.43 -9.54 3.00
CA ALA A 27 1.15 -8.74 2.01
C ALA A 27 1.62 -9.59 0.81
N GLU A 28 2.13 -10.80 1.05
CA GLU A 28 2.49 -11.75 -0.02
C GLU A 28 1.27 -12.13 -0.88
N LYS A 29 0.12 -12.41 -0.24
CA LYS A 29 -1.14 -12.72 -0.94
C LYS A 29 -1.67 -11.54 -1.74
N GLN A 30 -1.47 -10.31 -1.26
CA GLN A 30 -1.99 -9.10 -1.91
C GLN A 30 -1.45 -8.96 -3.33
N ARG A 31 -0.19 -9.36 -3.59
CA ARG A 31 0.41 -9.36 -4.94
C ARG A 31 -0.35 -10.22 -5.94
N ASN A 32 -1.08 -11.21 -5.46
CA ASN A 32 -1.84 -12.16 -6.26
C ASN A 32 -3.36 -11.97 -6.13
N TYR A 33 -3.82 -10.82 -5.61
CA TYR A 33 -5.23 -10.55 -5.26
C TYR A 33 -6.22 -11.01 -6.33
N LYS A 34 -5.98 -10.68 -7.61
CA LYS A 34 -6.88 -11.02 -8.73
C LYS A 34 -7.08 -12.53 -8.94
N SER A 35 -6.08 -13.33 -8.60
CA SER A 35 -6.13 -14.78 -8.73
C SER A 35 -6.76 -15.48 -7.52
N LEU A 36 -7.04 -14.73 -6.45
CA LEU A 36 -7.64 -15.29 -5.24
C LEU A 36 -9.13 -15.58 -5.46
N PRO A 37 -9.68 -16.63 -4.81
CA PRO A 37 -11.12 -16.84 -4.75
C PRO A 37 -11.85 -15.66 -4.08
N PRO A 38 -13.14 -15.43 -4.38
CA PRO A 38 -13.89 -14.30 -3.83
C PRO A 38 -13.85 -14.18 -2.30
N ALA A 39 -13.96 -15.29 -1.57
CA ALA A 39 -13.86 -15.29 -0.10
C ALA A 39 -12.48 -14.81 0.39
N LYS A 40 -11.41 -15.13 -0.34
CA LYS A 40 -10.04 -14.69 -0.01
C LYS A 40 -9.77 -13.25 -0.44
N GLN A 41 -10.41 -12.77 -1.49
CA GLN A 41 -10.41 -11.34 -1.84
C GLN A 41 -11.05 -10.52 -0.73
N GLN A 42 -12.19 -10.95 -0.18
CA GLN A 42 -12.83 -10.27 0.96
C GLN A 42 -11.94 -10.26 2.22
N GLU A 43 -11.24 -11.35 2.52
CA GLU A 43 -10.25 -11.39 3.60
C GLU A 43 -9.12 -10.37 3.36
N GLN A 44 -8.61 -10.28 2.12
CA GLN A 44 -7.60 -9.29 1.75
C GLN A 44 -8.13 -7.86 1.86
N ASP A 45 -9.35 -7.59 1.40
CA ASP A 45 -9.94 -6.25 1.47
C ASP A 45 -10.10 -5.78 2.91
N LYS A 46 -10.55 -6.67 3.80
CA LYS A 46 -10.65 -6.34 5.23
C LYS A 46 -9.29 -5.99 5.84
N TRP A 47 -8.26 -6.79 5.53
CA TRP A 47 -6.89 -6.51 5.97
C TRP A 47 -6.36 -5.21 5.37
N ALA A 48 -6.54 -5.01 4.07
CA ALA A 48 -6.09 -3.82 3.35
C ALA A 48 -6.67 -2.54 3.95
N GLN A 49 -7.97 -2.52 4.25
CA GLN A 49 -8.62 -1.40 4.92
C GLN A 49 -7.98 -1.08 6.27
N GLN A 50 -7.68 -2.09 7.09
CA GLN A 50 -6.98 -1.89 8.36
C GLN A 50 -5.59 -1.28 8.15
N LYS A 51 -4.84 -1.73 7.14
CA LYS A 51 -3.51 -1.20 6.85
C LYS A 51 -3.58 0.23 6.29
N LEU A 52 -4.53 0.53 5.40
CA LEU A 52 -4.70 1.84 4.78
C LEU A 52 -5.09 2.92 5.81
N ILE A 53 -5.86 2.57 6.84
CA ILE A 53 -6.16 3.48 7.96
C ILE A 53 -4.90 3.81 8.78
N MET A 54 -4.01 2.85 8.99
CA MET A 54 -2.75 3.11 9.73
C MET A 54 -1.83 4.06 8.97
N TYR A 55 -1.95 4.13 7.64
CA TYR A 55 -1.30 5.13 6.83
C TYR A 55 -2.19 6.38 6.68
N ASP A 56 -2.74 6.91 7.76
CA ASP A 56 -3.65 8.08 7.79
C ASP A 56 -3.08 9.34 7.07
N ASN A 57 -1.77 9.34 6.76
CA ASN A 57 -1.10 10.33 5.93
C ASN A 57 -1.19 10.10 4.41
N THR A 58 -1.73 8.98 3.93
CA THR A 58 -1.87 8.65 2.50
C THR A 58 -2.97 9.50 1.85
N CYS A 59 -3.95 9.98 2.62
CA CYS A 59 -4.84 11.05 2.20
C CYS A 59 -4.81 12.19 3.23
N PRO A 60 -4.19 13.35 2.93
CA PRO A 60 -4.15 14.50 3.85
C PRO A 60 -5.53 15.02 4.29
N MET A 61 -6.58 14.68 3.54
CA MET A 61 -7.96 15.07 3.81
C MET A 61 -8.73 14.03 4.63
N GLY A 62 -8.12 12.89 5.00
CA GLY A 62 -8.75 11.84 5.81
C GLY A 62 -9.85 11.05 5.10
N PHE A 63 -9.92 11.10 3.77
CA PHE A 63 -10.90 10.31 3.01
C PHE A 63 -10.52 8.82 3.02
N GLY A 64 -11.53 7.96 3.15
CA GLY A 64 -11.35 6.51 3.08
C GLY A 64 -10.90 6.03 1.70
N PHE A 65 -10.44 4.78 1.65
CA PHE A 65 -10.01 4.12 0.41
C PHE A 65 -11.04 3.08 -0.02
N VAL A 66 -11.39 3.05 -1.30
CA VAL A 66 -12.34 2.10 -1.89
C VAL A 66 -11.67 1.26 -2.99
N PRO A 67 -12.13 0.03 -3.26
CA PRO A 67 -11.57 -0.79 -4.33
C PRO A 67 -11.59 -0.08 -5.68
N HIS A 68 -10.48 -0.20 -6.42
CA HIS A 68 -10.31 0.35 -7.77
C HIS A 68 -9.87 -0.77 -8.72
N TYR A 69 -10.57 -0.90 -9.84
CA TYR A 69 -10.47 -2.08 -10.72
C TYR A 69 -9.93 -1.76 -12.13
N GLN A 70 -9.30 -0.59 -12.31
CA GLN A 70 -8.73 -0.24 -13.60
C GLN A 70 -7.53 -1.13 -13.93
N VAL A 71 -7.52 -1.72 -15.13
CA VAL A 71 -6.46 -2.62 -15.58
C VAL A 71 -5.09 -1.96 -15.51
N GLY A 72 -4.16 -2.57 -14.79
CA GLY A 72 -2.79 -2.08 -14.58
C GLY A 72 -2.64 -1.11 -13.41
N TYR A 73 -3.75 -0.74 -12.78
CA TYR A 73 -3.83 0.21 -11.65
C TYR A 73 -4.75 -0.31 -10.55
N GLU A 74 -4.97 -1.62 -10.47
CA GLU A 74 -5.87 -2.19 -9.48
C GLU A 74 -5.34 -2.06 -8.06
N GLY A 75 -6.25 -1.81 -7.12
CA GLY A 75 -5.88 -1.50 -5.75
C GLY A 75 -7.00 -0.79 -5.03
N TYR A 76 -6.63 0.27 -4.32
CA TYR A 76 -7.56 1.08 -3.55
C TYR A 76 -7.35 2.55 -3.85
N ARG A 77 -8.42 3.24 -4.23
CA ARG A 77 -8.42 4.66 -4.52
C ARG A 77 -9.09 5.41 -3.39
N CYS A 78 -8.50 6.51 -2.97
CA CYS A 78 -9.09 7.43 -2.03
C CYS A 78 -10.44 7.95 -2.56
N GLN A 79 -11.45 8.11 -1.71
CA GLN A 79 -12.76 8.63 -2.09
C GLN A 79 -12.71 10.07 -2.63
N GLY A 80 -11.69 10.85 -2.28
CA GLY A 80 -11.40 12.16 -2.89
C GLY A 80 -10.85 12.06 -4.32
N GLY A 81 -10.48 10.87 -4.77
CA GLY A 81 -10.06 10.57 -6.14
C GLY A 81 -8.56 10.75 -6.44
N THR A 82 -7.82 11.51 -5.62
CA THR A 82 -6.44 11.91 -5.95
C THR A 82 -5.38 10.85 -5.65
N HIS A 83 -5.62 9.95 -4.69
CA HIS A 83 -4.60 8.99 -4.25
C HIS A 83 -4.98 7.57 -4.63
N LEU A 84 -4.05 6.83 -5.21
CA LEU A 84 -4.17 5.41 -5.53
C LEU A 84 -3.06 4.62 -4.85
N VAL A 85 -3.44 3.55 -4.15
CA VAL A 85 -2.51 2.55 -3.62
C VAL A 85 -2.79 1.25 -4.36
N THR A 86 -1.88 0.83 -5.26
CA THR A 86 -2.03 -0.44 -5.96
C THR A 86 -1.81 -1.61 -5.02
N HIS A 87 -2.24 -2.81 -5.43
CA HIS A 87 -1.99 -4.03 -4.67
C HIS A 87 -0.49 -4.26 -4.40
N GLU A 88 0.38 -3.91 -5.35
CA GLU A 88 1.84 -4.00 -5.19
C GLU A 88 2.36 -3.01 -4.16
N LEU A 89 1.95 -1.74 -4.24
CA LEU A 89 2.36 -0.71 -3.29
C LEU A 89 1.92 -1.06 -1.86
N LEU A 90 0.69 -1.56 -1.72
CA LEU A 90 0.21 -2.05 -0.43
C LEU A 90 1.06 -3.23 0.05
N ALA A 91 1.33 -4.21 -0.81
CA ALA A 91 2.14 -5.40 -0.47
C ALA A 91 3.59 -5.07 -0.07
N GLU A 92 4.15 -3.94 -0.51
CA GLU A 92 5.46 -3.51 -0.04
C GLU A 92 5.44 -3.04 1.42
N GLY A 93 4.31 -2.53 1.90
CA GLY A 93 4.16 -2.02 3.25
C GLY A 93 5.05 -0.82 3.56
N LYS A 94 5.37 -0.01 2.55
CA LYS A 94 6.23 1.19 2.69
C LYS A 94 5.45 2.51 2.67
N GLY A 95 4.11 2.45 2.60
CA GLY A 95 3.25 3.64 2.57
C GLY A 95 3.26 4.42 1.25
N GLY A 96 3.69 3.80 0.13
CA GLY A 96 3.70 4.44 -1.18
C GLY A 96 2.31 4.59 -1.81
N LEU A 97 2.13 5.63 -2.64
CA LEU A 97 0.91 5.93 -3.38
C LEU A 97 1.23 6.62 -4.71
N TYR A 98 0.28 6.58 -5.66
CA TYR A 98 0.25 7.47 -6.82
C TYR A 98 -0.68 8.65 -6.56
N THR A 99 -0.23 9.84 -6.93
CA THR A 99 -1.08 11.04 -7.04
C THR A 99 -1.54 11.14 -8.49
N ILE A 100 -2.85 11.13 -8.71
CA ILE A 100 -3.49 11.12 -10.03
C ILE A 100 -4.47 12.27 -10.21
#